data_AF-A0A2T9K4F9-F1
#
_entry.id   AF-A0A2T9K4F9-F1
#
_cell.length_a   1.000
_cell.length_b   1.000
_cell.length_c   1.000
_cell.angle_alpha   90.00
_cell.angle_beta   90.00
_cell.angle_gamma   90.00
#
_symmetry.space_group_name_H-M   'P 1'
#
loop_
_entity.id
_entity.type
_entity.pdbx_description
1 polymer ?
#
loop_
_entity_poly.entity_id
_entity_poly.type
_entity_poly.pdbx_seq_one_letter_code
_entity_poly.pdbx_strand_id
1 'polypeptide(L)'
;MDDESHDAEVLNGQAQGRLKSLIERVERLEIDKAAILEDIKEIYAEGQSAGFDAKVMKKVVRLRKTDKAKRQEEDAILDLYLSAIGEA
;
A
#
# COMPACT_ATOMS: atom_id res chain seq x y z
N MET A 1 -12.61 27.19 26.64
CA MET A 1 -12.84 27.35 25.20
C MET A 1 -11.69 28.19 24.72
N ASP A 2 -10.57 27.53 24.45
CA ASP A 2 -9.38 28.16 23.90
C ASP A 2 -9.61 28.27 22.40
N ASP A 3 -10.14 29.42 22.00
CA ASP A 3 -10.15 29.86 20.60
C ASP A 3 -8.70 30.22 20.26
N GLU A 4 -7.86 29.21 20.05
CA GLU A 4 -6.62 29.38 19.31
C GLU A 4 -7.00 29.67 17.87
N SER A 5 -7.34 30.92 17.61
CA SER A 5 -7.24 31.51 16.29
C SER A 5 -5.79 31.33 15.84
N HIS A 6 -5.52 30.23 15.14
CA HIS A 6 -4.37 30.13 14.27
C HIS A 6 -4.55 31.26 13.26
N ASP A 7 -3.94 32.41 13.55
CA ASP A 7 -3.73 33.47 12.60
C ASP A 7 -3.19 32.80 11.35
N ALA A 8 -4.01 32.76 10.30
CA ALA A 8 -3.63 32.19 9.02
C ALA A 8 -2.49 33.05 8.48
N GLU A 9 -1.27 32.69 8.85
CA GLU A 9 -0.05 33.38 8.46
C GLU A 9 -0.03 33.38 6.94
N VAL A 10 -0.31 34.55 6.35
CA VAL A 10 -0.52 34.71 4.91
C VAL A 10 0.75 34.25 4.22
N LEU A 11 0.67 33.14 3.51
CA LEU A 11 1.80 32.59 2.75
C LEU A 11 2.31 33.68 1.79
N ASN A 12 3.58 34.08 1.93
CA ASN A 12 4.20 35.02 1.00
C ASN A 12 4.30 34.41 -0.41
N GLY A 13 4.46 35.24 -1.45
CA GLY A 13 4.43 34.79 -2.85
C GLY A 13 5.44 33.68 -3.20
N GLN A 14 6.60 33.66 -2.54
CA GLN A 14 7.59 32.58 -2.71
C GLN A 14 7.10 31.27 -2.09
N ALA A 15 6.52 31.33 -0.88
CA ALA A 15 5.94 30.18 -0.20
C ALA A 15 4.76 29.61 -1.00
N GLN A 16 3.91 30.47 -1.57
CA GLN A 16 2.81 30.07 -2.46
C GLN A 16 3.32 29.34 -3.72
N GLY A 17 4.35 29.88 -4.37
CA GLY A 17 4.97 29.23 -5.53
C GLY A 17 5.55 27.86 -5.21
N ARG A 18 6.24 27.73 -4.07
CA ARG A 18 6.78 26.44 -3.60
C ARG A 18 5.66 25.43 -3.31
N LEU A 19 4.60 25.86 -2.63
CA LEU A 19 3.45 25.01 -2.33
C LEU A 19 2.78 24.51 -3.63
N LYS A 20 2.53 25.40 -4.60
CA LYS A 20 1.98 25.03 -5.90
C LYS A 20 2.83 23.98 -6.61
N SER A 21 4.15 24.17 -6.66
CA SER A 21 5.06 23.20 -7.27
C SER A 21 5.04 21.83 -6.58
N LEU A 22 4.92 21.79 -5.25
CA LEU A 22 4.80 20.52 -4.50
C LEU A 22 3.48 19.81 -4.83
N ILE A 23 2.37 20.54 -4.84
CA ILE A 23 1.04 19.98 -5.15
C ILE A 23 1.02 19.41 -6.57
N GLU A 24 1.46 20.18 -7.57
CA GLU A 24 1.48 19.72 -8.97
C GLU A 24 2.33 18.46 -9.17
N ARG A 25 3.43 18.32 -8.41
CA ARG A 25 4.26 17.11 -8.44
C ARG A 25 3.54 15.91 -7.82
N VAL A 26 2.84 16.09 -6.71
CA VAL A 26 2.06 15.04 -6.06
C VAL A 26 0.90 14.61 -6.95
N GLU A 27 0.18 15.55 -7.56
CA GLU A 27 -0.93 15.25 -8.48
C GLU A 27 -0.48 14.40 -9.67
N ARG A 28 0.67 14.74 -10.28
CA ARG A 28 1.25 13.90 -11.34
C ARG A 28 1.54 12.49 -10.86
N LEU A 29 2.15 12.34 -9.68
CA LEU A 29 2.44 11.04 -9.10
C LEU A 29 1.17 10.24 -8.75
N GLU A 30 0.09 10.90 -8.33
CA GLU A 30 -1.20 10.24 -8.07
C GLU A 30 -1.86 9.76 -9.36
N ILE A 31 -1.72 10.49 -10.48
CA ILE A 31 -2.17 10.03 -11.80
C ILE A 31 -1.38 8.79 -12.23
N ASP A 32 -0.04 8.85 -12.16
CA ASP A 32 0.82 7.71 -12.52
C ASP A 32 0.52 6.47 -11.66
N LYS A 33 0.32 6.69 -10.35
CA LYS A 33 -0.07 5.64 -9.40
C LYS A 33 -1.43 5.05 -9.76
N ALA A 34 -2.42 5.86 -10.15
CA ALA A 34 -3.72 5.37 -10.58
C ALA A 34 -3.62 4.50 -11.84
N ALA A 35 -2.80 4.91 -12.83
CA ALA A 35 -2.55 4.11 -14.02
C ALA A 35 -1.91 2.75 -13.68
N ILE A 36 -0.86 2.74 -12.84
CA ILE A 36 -0.21 1.51 -12.38
C ILE A 36 -1.19 0.59 -11.63
N LEU A 37 -2.09 1.16 -10.81
CA LEU A 37 -3.10 0.38 -10.10
C LEU A 37 -4.12 -0.27 -11.05
N GLU A 38 -4.47 0.39 -12.14
CA GLU A 38 -5.35 -0.19 -13.15
C GLU A 38 -4.62 -1.31 -13.91
N ASP A 39 -3.37 -1.11 -14.33
CA ASP A 39 -2.57 -2.17 -14.98
C ASP A 39 -2.46 -3.42 -14.09
N ILE A 40 -2.22 -3.23 -12.78
CA ILE A 40 -2.18 -4.34 -11.81
C ILE A 40 -3.52 -5.07 -11.74
N LYS A 41 -4.63 -4.32 -11.80
CA LYS A 41 -5.99 -4.90 -11.75
C LYS A 41 -6.28 -5.69 -13.02
N GLU A 42 -5.88 -5.21 -14.18
CA GLU A 42 -5.99 -5.94 -15.46
C GLU A 42 -5.22 -7.27 -15.42
N ILE A 43 -3.99 -7.29 -14.89
CA ILE A 43 -3.20 -8.53 -14.74
C ILE A 43 -3.92 -9.54 -13.85
N TYR A 44 -4.53 -9.10 -12.74
CA TYR A 44 -5.31 -10.02 -11.90
C TYR A 44 -6.57 -10.52 -12.61
N ALA A 45 -7.23 -9.70 -13.43
CA ALA A 45 -8.40 -10.10 -14.21
C ALA A 45 -8.05 -11.09 -15.34
N GLU A 46 -6.91 -10.90 -15.99
CA GLU A 46 -6.34 -11.85 -16.94
C GLU A 46 -6.07 -13.20 -16.26
N GLY A 47 -5.44 -13.17 -15.08
CA GLY A 47 -5.22 -14.38 -14.27
C GLY A 47 -6.52 -15.11 -13.93
N GLN A 48 -7.58 -14.40 -13.55
CA GLN A 48 -8.90 -15.00 -13.32
C GLN A 48 -9.47 -15.66 -14.58
N SER A 49 -9.34 -14.99 -15.73
CA SER A 49 -9.80 -15.52 -17.02
C SER A 49 -9.00 -16.77 -17.45
N ALA A 50 -7.74 -16.86 -17.04
CA ALA A 50 -6.89 -18.04 -17.22
C ALA A 50 -7.14 -19.15 -16.18
N GLY A 51 -8.06 -18.95 -15.23
CA GLY A 51 -8.45 -19.94 -14.22
C GLY A 51 -7.69 -19.88 -12.88
N PHE A 52 -6.90 -18.83 -12.64
CA PHE A 52 -6.21 -18.63 -11.36
C PHE A 52 -7.09 -17.89 -10.33
N ASP A 53 -6.89 -18.20 -9.05
CA ASP A 53 -7.53 -17.47 -7.95
C ASP A 53 -6.78 -16.15 -7.66
N ALA A 54 -7.40 -15.02 -7.98
CA ALA A 54 -6.81 -13.69 -7.74
C ALA A 54 -6.54 -13.39 -6.25
N LYS A 55 -7.31 -13.95 -5.32
CA LYS A 55 -7.08 -13.77 -3.87
C LYS A 55 -5.79 -14.49 -3.46
N VAL A 56 -5.57 -15.69 -3.98
CA VAL A 56 -4.33 -16.45 -3.75
C VAL A 56 -3.14 -15.74 -4.40
N MET A 57 -3.28 -15.24 -5.64
CA MET A 57 -2.23 -14.46 -6.31
C MET A 57 -1.81 -13.23 -5.48
N LYS A 58 -2.78 -12.45 -4.99
CA LYS A 58 -2.52 -11.30 -4.10
C LYS A 58 -1.80 -11.72 -2.81
N LYS A 59 -2.19 -12.86 -2.21
CA LYS A 59 -1.50 -13.41 -1.03
C LYS A 59 -0.04 -13.74 -1.36
N VAL A 60 0.23 -14.38 -2.51
CA VAL A 60 1.58 -14.71 -2.96
C VAL A 60 2.43 -13.44 -3.14
N VAL A 61 1.91 -12.41 -3.82
CA VAL A 61 2.63 -11.14 -4.00
C VAL A 61 2.92 -10.48 -2.65
N ARG A 62 1.95 -10.46 -1.73
CA ARG A 62 2.16 -9.91 -0.38
C ARG A 62 3.24 -10.68 0.38
N LEU A 63 3.17 -12.01 0.38
CA LEU A 63 4.17 -12.85 1.01
C LEU A 63 5.55 -12.54 0.43
N ARG A 64 5.70 -12.47 -0.89
CA ARG A 64 6.96 -12.15 -1.58
C ARG A 64 7.55 -10.77 -1.25
N LYS A 65 6.75 -9.82 -0.75
CA LYS A 65 7.24 -8.52 -0.25
C LYS A 65 7.85 -8.63 1.15
N THR A 66 7.44 -9.62 1.95
CA THR A 66 8.00 -9.88 3.27
C THR A 66 9.34 -10.61 3.15
N ASP A 67 10.30 -10.20 3.98
CA ASP A 67 11.60 -10.86 4.11
C ASP A 67 11.44 -12.38 4.33
N LYS A 68 12.31 -13.15 3.66
CA LYS A 68 12.20 -14.61 3.65
C LYS A 68 12.47 -15.21 5.03
N ALA A 69 13.44 -14.68 5.77
CA ALA A 69 13.77 -15.19 7.11
C ALA A 69 12.64 -14.89 8.09
N LYS A 70 12.10 -13.66 8.05
CA LYS A 70 10.94 -13.28 8.87
C LYS A 70 9.73 -14.17 8.60
N ARG A 71 9.48 -14.50 7.33
CA ARG A 71 8.37 -15.42 6.97
C ARG A 71 8.57 -16.83 7.52
N GLN A 72 9.79 -17.37 7.41
CA GLN A 72 10.09 -18.70 7.93
C GLN A 72 9.95 -18.76 9.45
N GLU A 73 10.32 -17.70 10.16
CA GLU A 73 10.11 -17.57 11.60
C GLU A 73 8.61 -17.53 11.96
N GLU A 74 7.84 -16.70 11.27
CA GLU A 74 6.37 -16.62 11.46
C GLU A 74 5.68 -17.96 11.17
N ASP A 75 6.06 -18.65 10.09
CA ASP A 75 5.52 -19.95 9.72
C ASP A 75 5.86 -21.02 10.78
N ALA A 76 7.09 -21.02 11.31
CA ALA A 76 7.48 -21.97 12.37
C ALA A 76 6.71 -21.73 13.69
N ILE A 77 6.45 -20.48 14.05
CA ILE A 77 5.64 -20.14 15.22
C ILE A 77 4.17 -20.53 14.99
N LEU A 78 3.65 -20.32 13.79
CA LEU A 78 2.30 -20.72 13.43
C LEU A 78 2.11 -22.24 13.56
N ASP A 79 3.03 -23.03 13.00
CA ASP A 79 2.99 -24.48 13.08
C ASP A 79 3.07 -24.97 14.53
N LEU A 80 3.89 -24.34 15.37
CA LEU A 80 3.95 -24.61 16.80
C LEU A 80 2.60 -24.39 17.49
N TYR A 81 1.93 -23.28 17.19
CA TYR A 81 0.64 -22.96 17.79
C TYR A 81 -0.48 -23.88 17.28
N LEU A 82 -0.51 -24.20 15.99
CA LEU A 82 -1.47 -25.16 15.42
C LEU A 82 -1.28 -26.55 16.03
N SER A 83 -0.04 -27.00 16.21
CA SER A 83 0.28 -28.25 16.89
C SER A 83 -0.20 -28.23 18.35
N ALA A 84 0.01 -27.13 19.08
CA ALA A 84 -0.41 -26.99 20.47
C ALA A 84 -1.94 -27.06 20.66
N ILE A 85 -2.72 -26.66 19.66
CA ILE A 85 -4.19 -26.73 19.69
C ILE A 85 -4.76 -27.97 18.98
N GLY A 86 -3.91 -28.84 18.43
CA GLY A 86 -4.32 -30.09 17.75
C GLY A 86 -4.88 -29.89 16.34
N GLU A 87 -4.53 -28.80 15.66
CA GLU A 87 -4.91 -28.49 14.27
C GLU A 87 -3.78 -28.76 13.26
N ALA A 88 -2.72 -29.46 13.68
CA ALA A 88 -1.57 -29.82 12.83
C ALA A 88 -1.81 -31.07 11.97
#